data_AF-A0A674NTT3-F1
#
_entry.id   AF-A0A674NTT3-F1
#
_cell.length_a   1.000
_cell.length_b   1.000
_cell.length_c   1.000
_cell.angle_alpha   90.00
_cell.angle_beta   90.00
_cell.angle_gamma   90.00
#
_symmetry.space_group_name_H-M   'P 1'
#
loop_
_entity.id
_entity.type
_entity.pdbx_description
1 polymer ?
#
loop_
_entity_poly.entity_id
_entity_poly.type
_entity_poly.pdbx_seq_one_letter_code
_entity_poly.pdbx_strand_id
1 'polypeptide(L)'
;LSSSLSGFVPLVFNRCIFEWWYFRKYGTSFIEQVSVSHLRPLLGGVDSSSPSNASTSNGEADSSRQSVSECKVWRNPLNLFRGAEYNRYTWVTGREPLTYYDMNLSAQDHQTFFTCDSDHLRPADAIMQKAWRERNPQARISAAHEALELEDCATAYILLAEEEATTIMEAERLFKQALKAGESCYRRSQQLQHHSTQYEAQHRRDTNVLVYIKRRLAMCSRKLGRTREAVKMMRDLMKEFPLLSMFNIHENLLESLLELQNYADVQAVLAKYDDISLPKSATICYTAALLKARAVSDKFSPEAASRRGGRGHRISVNYKTQMKDPSLILPPEHILKRGDSEAIAYAFFHLQHWKRVEGALNLLHCTWEGTFRMIPYPLEKGHLFYPYPICTETADRELLPMFHEVSVYPKKELPFFILFTAGLCSFTAMLALLTHQFPELMGVFAKAFLSTLFAPLNFIMEKVESILPSSLWHQLTRI
;
A
#
# COMPACT_ATOMS: atom_id res chain seq x y z
N LEU A 1 -46.44 6.58 28.95
CA LEU A 1 -45.04 7.06 28.85
C LEU A 1 -44.03 6.00 29.30
N SER A 2 -44.28 5.19 30.34
CA SER A 2 -43.34 4.10 30.70
C SER A 2 -43.38 2.88 29.76
N SER A 3 -44.50 2.60 29.10
CA SER A 3 -44.65 1.45 28.17
C SER A 3 -43.99 1.66 26.79
N SER A 4 -43.78 2.90 26.36
CA SER A 4 -43.15 3.23 25.07
C SER A 4 -41.61 3.27 25.14
N LEU A 5 -41.03 3.37 26.34
CA LEU A 5 -39.58 3.44 26.57
C LEU A 5 -38.93 2.04 26.69
N SER A 6 -39.67 0.99 27.06
CA SER A 6 -39.09 -0.36 27.25
C SER A 6 -38.70 -1.04 25.93
N GLY A 7 -39.35 -0.69 24.81
CA GLY A 7 -39.02 -1.21 23.48
C GLY A 7 -37.89 -0.44 22.77
N PHE A 8 -37.61 0.80 23.18
CA PHE A 8 -36.65 1.67 22.49
C PHE A 8 -35.19 1.35 22.86
N VAL A 9 -34.95 0.97 24.12
CA VAL A 9 -33.60 0.68 24.64
C VAL A 9 -32.97 -0.58 23.99
N PRO A 10 -33.68 -1.71 23.82
CA PRO A 10 -33.13 -2.89 23.13
C PRO A 10 -32.84 -2.62 21.64
N LEU A 11 -33.65 -1.77 21.00
CA LEU A 11 -33.53 -1.41 19.58
C LEU A 11 -32.28 -0.57 19.31
N VAL A 12 -31.98 0.41 20.18
CA VAL A 12 -30.76 1.22 20.11
C VAL A 12 -29.52 0.36 20.39
N PHE A 13 -29.58 -0.53 21.38
CA PHE A 13 -28.48 -1.42 21.73
C PHE A 13 -28.13 -2.42 20.61
N ASN A 14 -29.15 -3.07 20.04
CA ASN A 14 -28.97 -3.97 18.89
C ASN A 14 -28.43 -3.24 17.66
N ARG A 15 -28.85 -1.99 17.44
CA ARG A 15 -28.34 -1.16 16.35
C ARG A 15 -26.87 -0.79 16.55
N CYS A 16 -26.43 -0.49 17.77
CA CYS A 16 -25.03 -0.22 18.09
C CYS A 16 -24.12 -1.45 17.91
N ILE A 17 -24.61 -2.64 18.29
CA ILE A 17 -23.88 -3.90 18.07
C ILE A 17 -23.74 -4.21 16.58
N PHE A 18 -24.82 -4.01 15.81
CA PHE A 18 -24.80 -4.18 14.36
C PHE A 18 -23.84 -3.20 13.67
N GLU A 19 -23.89 -1.92 14.04
CA GLU A 19 -22.96 -0.88 13.56
C GLU A 19 -21.50 -1.24 13.86
N TRP A 20 -21.20 -1.70 15.07
CA TRP A 20 -19.85 -2.12 15.46
C TRP A 20 -19.36 -3.34 14.68
N TRP A 21 -20.22 -4.36 14.51
CA TRP A 21 -19.89 -5.55 13.71
C TRP A 21 -19.69 -5.20 12.23
N TYR A 22 -20.53 -4.33 11.68
CA TYR A 22 -20.45 -3.86 10.29
C TYR A 22 -19.16 -3.06 10.06
N PHE A 23 -18.85 -2.10 10.93
CA PHE A 23 -17.62 -1.31 10.87
C PHE A 23 -16.37 -2.18 10.93
N ARG A 24 -16.33 -3.17 11.83
CA ARG A 24 -15.21 -4.12 11.95
C ARG A 24 -14.97 -4.93 10.68
N LYS A 25 -16.02 -5.20 9.89
CA LYS A 25 -15.95 -6.04 8.69
C LYS A 25 -15.68 -5.26 7.41
N TYR A 26 -16.19 -4.04 7.30
CA TYR A 26 -16.17 -3.26 6.05
C TYR A 26 -15.35 -1.97 6.14
N GLY A 27 -14.84 -1.60 7.32
CA GLY A 27 -14.03 -0.39 7.52
C GLY A 27 -14.78 0.93 7.33
N THR A 28 -16.10 0.87 7.15
CA THR A 28 -17.03 2.01 7.00
C THR A 28 -18.30 1.71 7.79
N SER A 29 -18.97 2.74 8.31
CA SER A 29 -20.20 2.52 9.08
C SER A 29 -21.40 2.30 8.15
N PHE A 30 -22.40 1.55 8.59
CA PHE A 30 -23.61 1.32 7.79
C PHE A 30 -24.38 2.64 7.60
N ILE A 31 -24.42 3.46 8.64
CA ILE A 31 -24.97 4.82 8.58
C ILE A 31 -24.19 5.69 7.59
N GLU A 32 -22.87 5.60 7.53
CA GLU A 32 -22.03 6.33 6.56
C GLU A 32 -22.39 5.91 5.12
N GLN A 33 -22.53 4.62 4.85
CA GLN A 33 -22.89 4.12 3.52
C GLN A 33 -24.29 4.59 3.08
N VAL A 34 -25.27 4.57 3.98
CA VAL A 34 -26.66 4.99 3.72
C VAL A 34 -26.78 6.52 3.65
N SER A 35 -26.07 7.26 4.50
CA SER A 35 -26.08 8.73 4.49
C SER A 35 -25.40 9.31 3.24
N VAL A 36 -24.28 8.72 2.79
CA VAL A 36 -23.60 9.12 1.55
C VAL A 36 -24.43 8.77 0.31
N SER A 37 -25.26 7.73 0.34
CA SER A 37 -26.11 7.38 -0.81
C SER A 37 -27.42 8.18 -0.88
N HIS A 38 -27.97 8.60 0.26
CA HIS A 38 -29.27 9.31 0.30
C HIS A 38 -29.20 10.82 0.55
N LEU A 39 -28.14 11.36 1.17
CA LEU A 39 -27.99 12.81 1.44
C LEU A 39 -27.11 13.53 0.41
N ARG A 40 -26.39 12.80 -0.44
CA ARG A 40 -25.54 13.36 -1.51
C ARG A 40 -26.30 14.22 -2.53
N PRO A 41 -27.56 13.92 -2.91
CA PRO A 41 -28.36 14.80 -3.77
C PRO A 41 -28.74 16.13 -3.09
N LEU A 42 -28.80 16.18 -1.75
CA LEU A 42 -29.24 17.36 -0.99
C LEU A 42 -28.08 18.32 -0.66
N LEU A 43 -26.82 17.86 -0.77
CA LEU A 43 -25.61 18.61 -0.41
C LEU A 43 -24.86 19.23 -1.62
N GLY A 44 -25.52 19.36 -2.78
CA GLY A 44 -25.03 20.20 -3.88
C GLY A 44 -23.92 19.59 -4.74
N GLY A 45 -24.06 18.33 -5.14
CA GLY A 45 -23.32 17.78 -6.28
C GLY A 45 -24.09 18.02 -7.59
N VAL A 46 -23.85 19.16 -8.24
CA VAL A 46 -24.30 19.38 -9.63
C VAL A 46 -23.28 18.74 -10.56
N ASP A 47 -23.58 17.55 -11.07
CA ASP A 47 -22.87 16.99 -12.22
C ASP A 47 -23.34 17.73 -13.49
N SER A 48 -22.49 18.63 -13.99
CA SER A 48 -22.64 19.21 -15.33
C SER A 48 -21.82 18.38 -16.32
N SER A 49 -22.47 17.49 -17.06
CA SER A 49 -22.35 17.36 -18.53
C SER A 49 -22.98 16.05 -19.01
N SER A 50 -24.03 16.21 -19.82
CA SER A 50 -24.67 15.15 -20.59
C SER A 50 -23.69 14.51 -21.60
N PRO A 51 -23.82 13.20 -21.90
CA PRO A 51 -22.95 12.52 -22.85
C PRO A 51 -23.44 12.75 -24.29
N SER A 52 -22.59 13.33 -25.13
CA SER A 52 -22.74 13.24 -26.59
C SER A 52 -21.93 12.04 -27.10
N ASN A 53 -22.62 10.93 -27.36
CA ASN A 53 -22.07 9.77 -28.06
C ASN A 53 -22.00 10.05 -29.57
N ALA A 54 -20.81 9.91 -30.15
CA ALA A 54 -20.64 9.62 -31.58
C ALA A 54 -19.79 8.35 -31.70
N SER A 55 -20.35 7.40 -32.43
CA SER A 55 -19.95 6.01 -32.65
C SER A 55 -18.65 5.83 -33.43
N THR A 56 -17.86 4.80 -33.08
CA THR A 56 -17.29 3.84 -34.05
C THR A 56 -16.90 2.53 -33.36
N SER A 57 -17.21 1.45 -34.04
CA SER A 57 -17.28 0.04 -33.62
C SER A 57 -15.94 -0.69 -33.64
N ASN A 58 -15.67 -1.50 -32.60
CA ASN A 58 -15.55 -2.96 -32.73
C ASN A 58 -15.35 -3.60 -31.35
N GLY A 59 -16.04 -4.72 -31.14
CA GLY A 59 -16.31 -5.29 -29.83
C GLY A 59 -15.21 -6.18 -29.27
N GLU A 60 -15.08 -6.11 -27.95
CA GLU A 60 -14.87 -7.25 -27.08
C GLU A 60 -15.64 -6.96 -25.79
N ALA A 61 -16.47 -7.92 -25.40
CA ALA A 61 -17.35 -7.82 -24.26
C ALA A 61 -16.53 -7.92 -22.97
N ASP A 62 -16.39 -6.81 -22.25
CA ASP A 62 -16.24 -6.88 -20.81
C ASP A 62 -16.87 -5.68 -20.10
N SER A 63 -17.46 -5.97 -18.96
CA SER A 63 -18.39 -5.15 -18.20
C SER A 63 -17.89 -3.73 -17.86
N SER A 64 -18.38 -2.72 -18.60
CA SER A 64 -18.19 -1.31 -18.25
C SER A 64 -19.18 -0.87 -17.15
N ARG A 65 -18.93 -1.30 -15.91
CA ARG A 65 -19.24 -0.47 -14.74
C ARG A 65 -18.01 0.40 -14.50
N GLN A 66 -18.19 1.71 -14.43
CA GLN A 66 -17.13 2.66 -14.05
C GLN A 66 -16.29 2.08 -12.90
N SER A 67 -15.04 1.74 -13.21
CA SER A 67 -14.19 0.93 -12.35
C SER A 67 -13.78 1.73 -11.12
N VAL A 68 -14.22 1.25 -9.96
CA VAL A 68 -13.51 1.49 -8.71
C VAL A 68 -12.08 1.02 -8.97
N SER A 69 -11.10 1.92 -8.85
CA SER A 69 -9.71 1.66 -9.19
C SER A 69 -9.18 0.50 -8.33
N GLU A 70 -8.99 -0.67 -8.95
CA GLU A 70 -8.38 -1.81 -8.28
C GLU A 70 -6.95 -1.47 -7.89
N CYS A 71 -6.60 -1.71 -6.61
CA CYS A 71 -5.27 -1.45 -6.07
C CYS A 71 -4.28 -2.47 -6.65
N LYS A 72 -3.77 -2.20 -7.86
CA LYS A 72 -2.80 -3.08 -8.51
C LYS A 72 -1.50 -3.16 -7.71
N VAL A 73 -1.19 -4.37 -7.28
CA VAL A 73 0.05 -4.74 -6.61
C VAL A 73 1.14 -5.03 -7.66
N TRP A 74 2.38 -4.67 -7.36
CA TRP A 74 3.54 -4.82 -8.24
C TRP A 74 4.65 -5.59 -7.54
N ARG A 75 5.44 -6.36 -8.28
CA ARG A 75 6.62 -7.02 -7.70
C ARG A 75 7.64 -5.99 -7.22
N ASN A 76 8.18 -6.17 -6.02
CA ASN A 76 9.25 -5.37 -5.48
C ASN A 76 10.57 -5.68 -6.22
N PRO A 77 11.17 -4.71 -6.94
CA PRO A 77 12.41 -4.94 -7.68
C PRO A 77 13.61 -5.18 -6.76
N LEU A 78 13.52 -4.79 -5.49
CA LEU A 78 14.57 -4.93 -4.50
C LEU A 78 14.28 -6.04 -3.47
N ASN A 79 13.32 -6.93 -3.74
CA ASN A 79 12.92 -8.01 -2.84
C ASN A 79 14.11 -8.85 -2.33
N LEU A 80 14.05 -9.23 -1.05
CA LEU A 80 15.13 -9.96 -0.39
C LEU A 80 15.19 -11.42 -0.84
N PHE A 81 16.23 -12.16 -0.44
CA PHE A 81 16.33 -13.61 -0.66
C PHE A 81 15.56 -14.37 0.42
N ARG A 82 14.67 -15.28 0.01
CA ARG A 82 13.73 -15.94 0.93
C ARG A 82 14.43 -16.78 2.00
N GLY A 83 15.36 -17.64 1.62
CA GLY A 83 16.18 -18.41 2.55
C GLY A 83 17.17 -17.52 3.29
N ALA A 84 18.01 -16.79 2.55
CA ALA A 84 19.17 -16.13 3.15
C ALA A 84 18.82 -14.90 4.02
N GLU A 85 17.69 -14.24 3.78
CA GLU A 85 17.30 -13.00 4.45
C GLU A 85 15.96 -13.12 5.19
N TYR A 86 14.86 -13.49 4.53
CA TYR A 86 13.55 -13.57 5.19
C TYR A 86 13.49 -14.69 6.24
N ASN A 87 13.86 -15.92 5.89
CA ASN A 87 13.86 -17.05 6.81
C ASN A 87 14.85 -16.84 7.96
N ARG A 88 15.99 -16.20 7.68
CA ARG A 88 16.95 -15.81 8.72
C ARG A 88 16.33 -14.82 9.71
N TYR A 89 15.56 -13.85 9.23
CA TYR A 89 14.83 -12.92 10.11
C TYR A 89 13.81 -13.66 10.97
N THR A 90 13.02 -14.58 10.39
CA THR A 90 12.07 -15.42 11.15
C THR A 90 12.78 -16.26 12.20
N TRP A 91 13.92 -16.87 11.86
CA TRP A 91 14.70 -17.70 12.79
C TRP A 91 15.23 -16.90 13.99
N VAL A 92 15.64 -15.64 13.77
CA VAL A 92 16.18 -14.78 14.83
C VAL A 92 15.08 -14.13 15.69
N THR A 93 13.99 -13.71 15.08
CA THR A 93 12.96 -12.89 15.74
C THR A 93 11.71 -13.67 16.16
N GLY A 94 11.48 -14.86 15.58
CA GLY A 94 10.25 -15.62 15.72
C GLY A 94 9.04 -14.98 15.01
N ARG A 95 9.24 -13.93 14.21
CA ARG A 95 8.18 -13.22 13.50
C ARG A 95 8.27 -13.46 12.00
N GLU A 96 7.15 -13.74 11.38
CA GLU A 96 7.07 -13.91 9.92
C GLU A 96 7.11 -12.55 9.21
N PRO A 97 8.11 -12.29 8.34
CA PRO A 97 8.24 -11.01 7.65
C PRO A 97 7.36 -10.89 6.40
N LEU A 98 6.82 -12.00 5.90
CA LEU A 98 5.98 -12.06 4.71
C LEU A 98 4.61 -12.63 5.07
N THR A 99 3.55 -12.09 4.47
CA THR A 99 2.20 -12.63 4.65
C THR A 99 1.95 -13.81 3.71
N TYR A 100 0.95 -14.62 4.03
CA TYR A 100 0.49 -15.68 3.14
C TYR A 100 0.03 -15.12 1.78
N TYR A 101 -0.59 -13.94 1.78
CA TYR A 101 -1.02 -13.27 0.55
C TYR A 101 0.17 -12.91 -0.34
N ASP A 102 1.21 -12.28 0.21
CA ASP A 102 2.43 -11.91 -0.52
C ASP A 102 3.16 -13.14 -1.09
N MET A 103 3.28 -14.21 -0.29
CA MET A 103 3.86 -15.48 -0.75
C MET A 103 3.06 -16.13 -1.90
N ASN A 104 1.72 -16.03 -1.87
CA ASN A 104 0.89 -16.55 -2.95
C ASN A 104 1.03 -15.76 -4.25
N LEU A 105 1.17 -14.44 -4.16
CA LEU A 105 1.46 -13.61 -5.34
C LEU A 105 2.77 -14.05 -5.99
N SER A 106 3.81 -14.31 -5.18
CA SER A 106 5.08 -14.85 -5.69
C SER A 106 4.93 -16.21 -6.35
N ALA A 107 4.10 -17.09 -5.80
CA ALA A 107 3.82 -18.39 -6.39
C ALA A 107 3.08 -18.27 -7.74
N GLN A 108 2.19 -17.28 -7.89
CA GLN A 108 1.53 -16.98 -9.16
C GLN A 108 2.53 -16.43 -10.18
N ASP A 109 3.34 -15.45 -9.77
CA ASP A 109 4.42 -14.90 -10.59
C ASP A 109 5.37 -15.98 -11.11
N HIS A 110 5.80 -16.91 -10.25
CA HIS A 110 6.69 -18.01 -10.64
C HIS A 110 6.02 -18.95 -11.64
N GLN A 111 4.73 -19.25 -11.48
CA GLN A 111 3.99 -20.02 -12.49
C GLN A 111 3.92 -19.28 -13.82
N THR A 112 3.65 -17.98 -13.81
CA THR A 112 3.59 -17.17 -15.03
C THR A 112 4.95 -17.04 -15.73
N PHE A 113 6.03 -16.90 -14.97
CA PHE A 113 7.36 -16.65 -15.56
C PHE A 113 8.12 -17.93 -15.92
N PHE A 114 7.96 -18.99 -15.14
CA PHE A 114 8.83 -20.17 -15.20
C PHE A 114 8.15 -21.41 -15.74
N THR A 115 6.86 -21.35 -16.12
CA THR A 115 6.17 -22.48 -16.74
C THR A 115 5.66 -22.14 -18.14
N CYS A 116 5.51 -23.17 -18.96
CA CYS A 116 4.85 -23.10 -20.26
C CYS A 116 4.12 -24.42 -20.56
N ASP A 117 3.17 -24.39 -21.50
CA ASP A 117 2.31 -25.55 -21.77
C ASP A 117 3.08 -26.80 -22.22
N SER A 118 4.27 -26.65 -22.81
CA SER A 118 5.11 -27.76 -23.25
C SER A 118 5.97 -28.40 -22.16
N ASP A 119 5.93 -27.90 -20.91
CA ASP A 119 6.76 -28.43 -19.82
C ASP A 119 6.43 -29.88 -19.45
N HIS A 120 5.20 -30.35 -19.69
CA HIS A 120 4.83 -31.74 -19.48
C HIS A 120 5.62 -32.74 -20.36
N LEU A 121 6.26 -32.26 -21.44
CA LEU A 121 7.10 -33.07 -22.31
C LEU A 121 8.51 -33.30 -21.74
N ARG A 122 8.90 -32.51 -20.73
CA ARG A 122 10.23 -32.58 -20.09
C ARG A 122 10.05 -33.02 -18.64
N PRO A 123 10.53 -34.22 -18.25
CA PRO A 123 10.26 -34.77 -16.92
C PRO A 123 10.63 -33.84 -15.76
N ALA A 124 11.79 -33.17 -15.82
CA ALA A 124 12.23 -32.23 -14.79
C ALA A 124 11.32 -30.98 -14.70
N ASP A 125 10.94 -30.39 -15.84
CA ASP A 125 10.04 -29.23 -15.85
C ASP A 125 8.61 -29.59 -15.41
N ALA A 126 8.15 -30.81 -15.69
CA ALA A 126 6.86 -31.31 -15.22
C ALA A 126 6.81 -31.44 -13.68
N ILE A 127 7.92 -31.86 -13.05
CA ILE A 127 8.06 -31.86 -11.59
C ILE A 127 8.03 -30.43 -11.07
N MET A 128 8.81 -29.53 -11.69
CA MET A 128 8.87 -28.13 -11.27
C MET A 128 7.52 -27.41 -11.41
N GLN A 129 6.73 -27.71 -12.45
CA GLN A 129 5.38 -27.16 -12.62
C GLN A 129 4.47 -27.50 -11.43
N LYS A 130 4.61 -28.71 -10.87
CA LYS A 130 3.92 -29.11 -9.63
C LYS A 130 4.52 -28.41 -8.42
N ALA A 131 5.85 -28.33 -8.33
CA ALA A 131 6.54 -27.67 -7.22
C ALA A 131 6.11 -26.19 -7.06
N TRP A 132 5.95 -25.44 -8.16
CA TRP A 132 5.51 -24.04 -8.08
C TRP A 132 4.08 -23.84 -7.56
N ARG A 133 3.25 -24.90 -7.60
CA ARG A 133 1.88 -24.92 -7.05
C ARG A 133 1.81 -25.44 -5.62
N GLU A 134 2.87 -26.10 -5.16
CA GLU A 134 2.94 -26.71 -3.85
C GLU A 134 3.07 -25.64 -2.76
N ARG A 135 2.26 -25.78 -1.71
CA ARG A 135 2.19 -24.81 -0.61
C ARG A 135 3.28 -25.07 0.42
N ASN A 136 3.63 -26.34 0.64
CA ASN A 136 4.63 -26.71 1.63
C ASN A 136 6.06 -26.43 1.10
N PRO A 137 6.85 -25.55 1.75
CA PRO A 137 8.22 -25.25 1.32
C PRO A 137 9.14 -26.47 1.27
N GLN A 138 9.02 -27.41 2.23
CA GLN A 138 9.89 -28.59 2.26
C GLN A 138 9.58 -29.54 1.10
N ALA A 139 8.30 -29.67 0.74
CA ALA A 139 7.90 -30.45 -0.44
C ALA A 139 8.38 -29.78 -1.74
N ARG A 140 8.37 -28.44 -1.82
CA ARG A 140 8.95 -27.69 -2.95
C ARG A 140 10.44 -27.94 -3.12
N ILE A 141 11.20 -27.86 -2.03
CA ILE A 141 12.64 -28.11 -2.03
C ILE A 141 12.94 -29.55 -2.43
N SER A 142 12.21 -30.53 -1.88
CA SER A 142 12.36 -31.95 -2.24
C SER A 142 12.07 -32.18 -3.73
N ALA A 143 11.02 -31.57 -4.28
CA ALA A 143 10.68 -31.69 -5.70
C ALA A 143 11.74 -31.04 -6.60
N ALA A 144 12.35 -29.93 -6.18
CA ALA A 144 13.45 -29.31 -6.92
C ALA A 144 14.68 -30.21 -6.97
N HIS A 145 15.02 -30.90 -5.88
CA HIS A 145 16.10 -31.90 -5.88
C HIS A 145 15.75 -33.09 -6.79
N GLU A 146 14.52 -33.62 -6.73
CA GLU A 146 14.05 -34.69 -7.63
C GLU A 146 14.16 -34.30 -9.11
N ALA A 147 13.82 -33.05 -9.46
CA ALA A 147 13.96 -32.55 -10.83
C ALA A 147 15.43 -32.53 -11.30
N LEU A 148 16.36 -32.19 -10.40
CA LEU A 148 17.81 -32.16 -10.69
C LEU A 148 18.44 -33.54 -10.84
N GLU A 149 17.83 -34.59 -10.27
CA GLU A 149 18.26 -35.98 -10.49
C GLU A 149 17.99 -36.45 -11.92
N LEU A 150 17.00 -35.85 -12.60
CA LEU A 150 16.61 -36.21 -13.97
C LEU A 150 17.39 -35.42 -15.03
N GLU A 151 17.43 -34.10 -14.91
CA GLU A 151 18.10 -33.21 -15.86
C GLU A 151 18.56 -31.92 -15.16
N ASP A 152 19.59 -31.27 -15.70
CA ASP A 152 20.11 -29.98 -15.21
C ASP A 152 19.06 -28.87 -15.43
N CYS A 153 18.14 -28.72 -14.48
CA CYS A 153 16.96 -27.87 -14.60
C CYS A 153 17.19 -26.47 -13.99
N ALA A 154 17.15 -25.43 -14.83
CA ALA A 154 17.39 -24.05 -14.40
C ALA A 154 16.37 -23.55 -13.34
N THR A 155 15.09 -23.92 -13.47
CA THR A 155 14.03 -23.49 -12.55
C THR A 155 14.13 -24.19 -11.19
N ALA A 156 14.64 -25.42 -11.15
CA ALA A 156 14.94 -26.12 -9.89
C ALA A 156 16.04 -25.40 -9.11
N TYR A 157 17.16 -25.03 -9.75
CA TYR A 157 18.20 -24.23 -9.08
C TYR A 157 17.69 -22.87 -8.62
N ILE A 158 16.78 -22.21 -9.35
CA ILE A 158 16.15 -20.97 -8.88
C ILE A 158 15.41 -21.21 -7.56
N LEU A 159 14.61 -22.28 -7.48
CA LEU A 159 13.85 -22.60 -6.27
C LEU A 159 14.79 -22.84 -5.08
N LEU A 160 15.84 -23.64 -5.26
CA LEU A 160 16.84 -23.90 -4.22
C LEU A 160 17.57 -22.62 -3.81
N ALA A 161 17.96 -21.78 -4.78
CA ALA A 161 18.64 -20.52 -4.50
C ALA A 161 17.76 -19.52 -3.73
N GLU A 162 16.44 -19.54 -3.98
CA GLU A 162 15.49 -18.69 -3.26
C GLU A 162 15.13 -19.24 -1.88
N GLU A 163 14.85 -20.53 -1.73
CA GLU A 163 14.23 -21.08 -0.50
C GLU A 163 15.19 -21.86 0.40
N GLU A 164 16.15 -22.59 -0.17
CA GLU A 164 17.07 -23.47 0.57
C GLU A 164 18.35 -22.74 1.00
N ALA A 165 18.85 -21.82 0.17
CA ALA A 165 20.10 -21.10 0.45
C ALA A 165 20.02 -20.30 1.77
N THR A 166 20.94 -20.55 2.69
CA THR A 166 20.98 -19.88 4.00
C THR A 166 21.84 -18.61 3.99
N THR A 167 22.70 -18.48 2.98
CA THR A 167 23.57 -17.31 2.79
C THR A 167 23.52 -16.80 1.36
N ILE A 168 23.88 -15.52 1.18
CA ILE A 168 23.99 -14.91 -0.15
C ILE A 168 25.05 -15.61 -1.02
N MET A 169 26.11 -16.16 -0.40
CA MET A 169 27.14 -16.93 -1.12
C MET A 169 26.61 -18.25 -1.67
N GLU A 170 25.79 -18.96 -0.88
CA GLU A 170 25.12 -20.18 -1.33
C GLU A 170 24.12 -19.90 -2.44
N ALA A 171 23.31 -18.84 -2.28
CA ALA A 171 22.38 -18.39 -3.31
C ALA A 171 23.11 -18.07 -4.62
N GLU A 172 24.22 -17.33 -4.56
CA GLU A 172 25.05 -17.02 -5.74
C GLU A 172 25.56 -18.30 -6.42
N ARG A 173 26.02 -19.30 -5.65
CA ARG A 173 26.50 -20.58 -6.19
C ARG A 173 25.40 -21.31 -6.96
N LEU A 174 24.20 -21.39 -6.38
CA LEU A 174 23.05 -22.03 -7.01
C LEU A 174 22.59 -21.24 -8.24
N PHE A 175 22.53 -19.91 -8.18
CA PHE A 175 22.21 -19.10 -9.36
C PHE A 175 23.25 -19.20 -10.49
N LYS A 176 24.54 -19.43 -10.18
CA LYS A 176 25.55 -19.71 -11.21
C LYS A 176 25.30 -21.04 -11.91
N GLN A 177 24.85 -22.07 -11.18
CA GLN A 177 24.43 -23.33 -11.78
C GLN A 177 23.16 -23.13 -12.63
N ALA A 178 22.17 -22.40 -12.10
CA ALA A 178 20.98 -22.00 -12.82
C ALA A 178 21.32 -21.28 -14.14
N LEU A 179 22.30 -20.37 -14.13
CA LEU A 179 22.70 -19.61 -15.31
C LEU A 179 23.23 -20.53 -16.43
N LYS A 180 24.08 -21.50 -16.07
CA LYS A 180 24.63 -22.45 -17.05
C LYS A 180 23.53 -23.28 -17.73
N ALA A 181 22.58 -23.79 -16.95
CA ALA A 181 21.43 -24.52 -17.45
C ALA A 181 20.53 -23.58 -18.30
N GLY A 182 20.20 -22.41 -17.77
CA GLY A 182 19.31 -21.43 -18.39
C GLY A 182 19.83 -20.87 -19.72
N GLU A 183 21.13 -20.58 -19.83
CA GLU A 183 21.75 -20.15 -21.10
C GLU A 183 21.68 -21.24 -22.17
N SER A 184 21.83 -22.50 -21.77
CA SER A 184 21.74 -23.65 -22.67
C SER A 184 20.31 -23.82 -23.19
N CYS A 185 19.30 -23.69 -22.32
CA CYS A 185 17.89 -23.73 -22.71
C CYS A 185 17.52 -22.52 -23.60
N TYR A 186 17.91 -21.31 -23.21
CA TYR A 186 17.66 -20.08 -23.97
C TYR A 186 18.25 -20.13 -25.38
N ARG A 187 19.50 -20.58 -25.54
CA ARG A 187 20.14 -20.71 -26.87
C ARG A 187 19.37 -21.68 -27.77
N ARG A 188 18.88 -22.79 -27.20
CA ARG A 188 18.09 -23.79 -27.93
C ARG A 188 16.73 -23.23 -28.34
N SER A 189 16.01 -22.58 -27.44
CA SER A 189 14.68 -22.02 -27.74
C SER A 189 14.74 -20.82 -28.67
N GLN A 190 15.80 -20.00 -28.60
CA GLN A 190 16.00 -18.87 -29.52
C GLN A 190 16.11 -19.32 -30.99
N GLN A 191 16.72 -20.48 -31.24
CA GLN A 191 16.82 -21.04 -32.59
C GLN A 191 15.46 -21.55 -33.12
N LEU A 192 14.60 -22.02 -32.21
CA LEU A 192 13.33 -22.67 -32.54
C LEU A 192 12.11 -21.72 -32.47
N GLN A 193 12.27 -20.50 -31.98
CA GLN A 193 11.16 -19.60 -31.61
C GLN A 193 10.14 -19.32 -32.73
N HIS A 194 10.55 -19.35 -33.99
CA HIS A 194 9.68 -19.05 -35.14
C HIS A 194 9.00 -20.28 -35.75
N HIS A 195 9.25 -21.48 -35.22
CA HIS A 195 8.72 -22.71 -35.81
C HIS A 195 7.25 -22.96 -35.44
N SER A 196 6.83 -22.64 -34.21
CA SER A 196 5.46 -22.82 -33.75
C SER A 196 5.16 -21.94 -32.54
N THR A 197 3.87 -21.77 -32.24
CA THR A 197 3.40 -21.07 -31.02
C THR A 197 3.91 -21.72 -29.73
N GLN A 198 4.10 -23.04 -29.73
CA GLN A 198 4.67 -23.77 -28.59
C GLN A 198 6.14 -23.39 -28.36
N TYR A 199 6.94 -23.29 -29.43
CA TYR A 199 8.34 -22.88 -29.32
C TYR A 199 8.49 -21.41 -28.97
N GLU A 200 7.56 -20.55 -29.42
CA GLU A 200 7.50 -19.14 -28.99
C GLU A 200 7.24 -19.03 -27.48
N ALA A 201 6.26 -19.77 -26.96
CA ALA A 201 5.95 -19.81 -25.53
C ALA A 201 7.15 -20.33 -24.71
N GLN A 202 7.81 -21.39 -25.18
CA GLN A 202 9.02 -21.92 -24.55
C GLN A 202 10.17 -20.89 -24.54
N HIS A 203 10.37 -20.17 -25.65
CA HIS A 203 11.38 -19.12 -25.74
C HIS A 203 11.09 -17.96 -24.79
N ARG A 204 9.83 -17.56 -24.66
CA ARG A 204 9.39 -16.53 -23.71
C ARG A 204 9.69 -16.94 -22.27
N ARG A 205 9.35 -18.18 -21.89
CA ARG A 205 9.67 -18.72 -20.56
C ARG A 205 11.19 -18.79 -20.34
N ASP A 206 11.98 -19.31 -21.28
CA ASP A 206 13.44 -19.33 -21.17
C ASP A 206 14.05 -17.94 -20.99
N THR A 207 13.52 -16.96 -21.72
CA THR A 207 13.96 -15.57 -21.61
C THR A 207 13.65 -15.03 -20.22
N ASN A 208 12.45 -15.28 -19.69
CA ASN A 208 12.07 -14.88 -18.32
C ASN A 208 12.99 -15.52 -17.26
N VAL A 209 13.25 -16.82 -17.38
CA VAL A 209 14.15 -17.58 -16.51
C VAL A 209 15.56 -16.99 -16.54
N LEU A 210 16.12 -16.76 -17.74
CA LEU A 210 17.46 -16.22 -17.90
C LEU A 210 17.60 -14.81 -17.31
N VAL A 211 16.63 -13.93 -17.59
CA VAL A 211 16.62 -12.56 -17.05
C VAL A 211 16.48 -12.57 -15.53
N TYR A 212 15.64 -13.45 -14.98
CA TYR A 212 15.50 -13.63 -13.54
C TYR A 212 16.82 -14.00 -12.89
N ILE A 213 17.51 -15.02 -13.42
CA ILE A 213 18.80 -15.51 -12.90
C ILE A 213 19.86 -14.41 -12.96
N LYS A 214 20.03 -13.75 -14.12
CA LYS A 214 21.02 -12.67 -14.30
C LYS A 214 20.73 -11.50 -13.34
N ARG A 215 19.46 -11.14 -13.14
CA ARG A 215 19.06 -10.11 -12.15
C ARG A 215 19.41 -10.53 -10.72
N ARG A 216 19.07 -11.75 -10.31
CA ARG A 216 19.37 -12.24 -8.95
C ARG A 216 20.87 -12.35 -8.70
N LEU A 217 21.66 -12.78 -9.69
CA LEU A 217 23.13 -12.75 -9.60
C LEU A 217 23.67 -11.31 -9.40
N ALA A 218 23.15 -10.33 -10.13
CA ALA A 218 23.54 -8.94 -9.92
C ALA A 218 23.20 -8.46 -8.49
N MET A 219 22.05 -8.87 -7.94
CA MET A 219 21.68 -8.60 -6.55
C MET A 219 22.63 -9.28 -5.55
N CYS A 220 23.02 -10.55 -5.79
CA CYS A 220 24.03 -11.25 -4.99
C CYS A 220 25.37 -10.50 -5.02
N SER A 221 25.85 -10.11 -6.20
CA SER A 221 27.11 -9.37 -6.36
C SER A 221 27.09 -8.05 -5.58
N ARG A 222 25.98 -7.30 -5.62
CA ARG A 222 25.82 -6.08 -4.80
C ARG A 222 25.89 -6.39 -3.31
N LYS A 223 25.10 -7.35 -2.83
CA LYS A 223 25.04 -7.76 -1.42
C LYS A 223 26.39 -8.27 -0.89
N LEU A 224 27.23 -8.83 -1.76
CA LEU A 224 28.59 -9.27 -1.46
C LEU A 224 29.65 -8.16 -1.59
N GLY A 225 29.24 -6.90 -1.82
CA GLY A 225 30.13 -5.74 -1.93
C GLY A 225 30.80 -5.57 -3.29
N ARG A 226 30.47 -6.42 -4.28
CA ARG A 226 30.94 -6.31 -5.67
C ARG A 226 30.01 -5.40 -6.48
N THR A 227 29.80 -4.19 -5.98
CA THR A 227 28.79 -3.23 -6.49
C THR A 227 29.08 -2.77 -7.93
N ARG A 228 30.36 -2.64 -8.32
CA ARG A 228 30.74 -2.33 -9.71
C ARG A 228 30.38 -3.45 -10.70
N GLU A 229 30.55 -4.70 -10.28
CA GLU A 229 30.15 -5.87 -11.07
C GLU A 229 28.63 -5.91 -11.23
N ALA A 230 27.89 -5.68 -10.13
CA ALA A 230 26.43 -5.60 -10.16
C ALA A 230 25.91 -4.53 -11.14
N VAL A 231 26.48 -3.32 -11.12
CA VAL A 231 26.13 -2.24 -12.06
C VAL A 231 26.37 -2.67 -13.51
N LYS A 232 27.50 -3.31 -13.80
CA LYS A 232 27.80 -3.83 -15.15
C LYS A 232 26.74 -4.85 -15.57
N MET A 233 26.48 -5.85 -14.74
CA MET A 233 25.48 -6.89 -15.01
C MET A 233 24.07 -6.30 -15.26
N MET A 234 23.64 -5.31 -14.47
CA MET A 234 22.34 -4.67 -14.65
C MET A 234 22.26 -3.86 -15.95
N ARG A 235 23.33 -3.14 -16.33
CA ARG A 235 23.39 -2.41 -17.60
C ARG A 235 23.37 -3.34 -18.80
N ASP A 236 24.16 -4.41 -18.74
CA ASP A 236 24.20 -5.42 -19.79
C ASP A 236 22.83 -6.07 -19.97
N LEU A 237 22.15 -6.41 -18.87
CA LEU A 237 20.80 -6.98 -18.89
C LEU A 237 19.76 -6.04 -19.51
N MET A 238 19.78 -4.75 -19.15
CA MET A 238 18.87 -3.75 -19.71
C MET A 238 19.13 -3.48 -21.20
N LYS A 239 20.37 -3.68 -21.68
CA LYS A 239 20.73 -3.54 -23.09
C LYS A 239 20.33 -4.78 -23.91
N GLU A 240 20.53 -5.96 -23.34
CA GLU A 240 20.23 -7.25 -23.98
C GLU A 240 18.71 -7.49 -24.08
N PHE A 241 17.94 -7.05 -23.07
CA PHE A 241 16.50 -7.29 -22.96
C PHE A 241 15.69 -6.00 -22.71
N PRO A 242 15.69 -5.02 -23.62
CA PRO A 242 15.08 -3.70 -23.39
C PRO A 242 13.54 -3.75 -23.23
N LEU A 243 12.89 -4.79 -23.75
CA LEU A 243 11.43 -4.97 -23.72
C LEU A 243 10.91 -5.62 -22.42
N LEU A 244 11.80 -6.13 -21.56
CA LEU A 244 11.45 -6.85 -20.32
C LEU A 244 11.36 -5.91 -19.12
N SER A 245 10.50 -4.89 -19.23
CA SER A 245 10.21 -3.92 -18.17
C SER A 245 9.63 -4.55 -16.90
N MET A 246 9.11 -5.78 -16.99
CA MET A 246 8.45 -6.52 -15.89
C MET A 246 9.27 -6.57 -14.59
N PHE A 247 10.60 -6.67 -14.68
CA PHE A 247 11.46 -6.80 -13.51
C PHE A 247 11.97 -5.46 -12.94
N ASN A 248 11.65 -4.34 -13.59
CA ASN A 248 12.07 -2.99 -13.17
C ASN A 248 13.56 -2.90 -12.79
N ILE A 249 14.45 -3.53 -13.58
CA ILE A 249 15.90 -3.64 -13.31
C ILE A 249 16.57 -2.27 -13.10
N HIS A 250 16.01 -1.21 -13.68
CA HIS A 250 16.47 0.15 -13.50
C HIS A 250 16.45 0.60 -12.03
N GLU A 251 15.52 0.11 -11.19
CA GLU A 251 15.50 0.41 -9.76
C GLU A 251 16.65 -0.28 -9.00
N ASN A 252 16.99 -1.52 -9.39
CA ASN A 252 18.20 -2.19 -8.87
C ASN A 252 19.48 -1.42 -9.25
N LEU A 253 19.51 -0.89 -10.48
CA LEU A 253 20.62 -0.10 -10.99
C LEU A 253 20.76 1.24 -10.22
N LEU A 254 19.66 1.95 -9.98
CA LEU A 254 19.66 3.20 -9.22
C LEU A 254 20.25 2.98 -7.82
N GLU A 255 19.77 1.97 -7.11
CA GLU A 255 20.28 1.63 -5.77
C GLU A 255 21.79 1.32 -5.80
N SER A 256 22.25 0.54 -6.79
CA SER A 256 23.68 0.20 -6.92
C SER A 256 24.56 1.41 -7.28
N LEU A 257 24.04 2.34 -8.09
CA LEU A 257 24.75 3.57 -8.46
C LEU A 257 24.82 4.58 -7.30
N LEU A 258 23.76 4.70 -6.50
CA LEU A 258 23.73 5.50 -5.28
C LEU A 258 24.72 4.96 -4.24
N GLU A 259 24.84 3.64 -4.13
CA GLU A 259 25.81 2.99 -3.25
C GLU A 259 27.25 3.37 -3.64
N LEU A 260 27.56 3.41 -4.94
CA LEU A 260 28.82 3.88 -5.52
C LEU A 260 28.99 5.42 -5.51
N GLN A 261 27.97 6.18 -5.10
CA GLN A 261 27.93 7.65 -5.16
C GLN A 261 28.14 8.23 -6.57
N ASN A 262 27.82 7.46 -7.60
CA ASN A 262 27.93 7.92 -8.98
C ASN A 262 26.66 8.68 -9.40
N TYR A 263 26.47 9.87 -8.82
CA TYR A 263 25.26 10.67 -8.99
C TYR A 263 25.00 11.12 -10.44
N ALA A 264 26.05 11.26 -11.25
CA ALA A 264 25.92 11.60 -12.68
C ALA A 264 25.19 10.49 -13.44
N ASP A 265 25.58 9.24 -13.21
CA ASP A 265 24.92 8.08 -13.82
C ASP A 265 23.50 7.87 -13.26
N VAL A 266 23.26 8.16 -11.97
CA VAL A 266 21.89 8.15 -11.40
C VAL A 266 21.01 9.15 -12.15
N GLN A 267 21.47 10.38 -12.35
CA GLN A 267 20.74 11.41 -13.09
C GLN A 267 20.45 10.97 -14.54
N ALA A 268 21.42 10.33 -15.20
CA ALA A 268 21.26 9.82 -16.56
C ALA A 268 20.22 8.69 -16.67
N VAL A 269 20.12 7.83 -15.65
CA VAL A 269 19.05 6.82 -15.58
C VAL A 269 17.71 7.50 -15.37
N LEU A 270 17.59 8.40 -14.38
CA LEU A 270 16.32 9.09 -14.06
C LEU A 270 15.77 9.90 -15.25
N ALA A 271 16.64 10.55 -16.03
CA ALA A 271 16.23 11.32 -17.21
C ALA A 271 15.46 10.48 -18.24
N LYS A 272 15.73 9.16 -18.34
CA LYS A 272 15.00 8.25 -19.23
C LYS A 272 13.58 7.93 -18.76
N TYR A 273 13.28 8.17 -17.48
CA TYR A 273 12.02 7.83 -16.83
C TYR A 273 11.24 9.07 -16.37
N ASP A 274 11.68 10.28 -16.74
CA ASP A 274 11.02 11.52 -16.31
C ASP A 274 9.72 11.80 -17.08
N ASP A 275 9.66 11.39 -18.36
CA ASP A 275 8.55 11.68 -19.29
C ASP A 275 7.46 10.59 -19.36
N ILE A 276 7.63 9.45 -18.68
CA ILE A 276 6.71 8.31 -18.83
C ILE A 276 5.45 8.54 -18.00
N SER A 277 4.30 8.59 -18.67
CA SER A 277 2.93 8.76 -18.15
C SER A 277 2.42 7.63 -17.23
N LEU A 278 3.32 6.77 -16.74
CA LEU A 278 3.02 5.70 -15.79
C LEU A 278 3.12 6.24 -14.34
N PRO A 279 2.43 5.60 -13.37
CA PRO A 279 2.62 5.95 -11.96
C PRO A 279 4.09 5.72 -11.58
N LYS A 280 4.81 6.83 -11.38
CA LYS A 280 6.22 6.86 -10.99
C LYS A 280 6.37 6.13 -9.65
N SER A 281 7.29 5.16 -9.58
CA SER A 281 7.59 4.46 -8.33
C SER A 281 8.24 5.42 -7.33
N ALA A 282 8.15 5.09 -6.04
CA ALA A 282 8.82 5.83 -4.99
C ALA A 282 10.33 5.92 -5.25
N THR A 283 10.94 4.85 -5.79
CA THR A 283 12.35 4.83 -6.17
C THR A 283 12.71 5.95 -7.14
N ILE A 284 11.91 6.16 -8.19
CA ILE A 284 12.15 7.25 -9.16
C ILE A 284 11.93 8.61 -8.51
N CYS A 285 10.78 8.81 -7.87
CA CYS A 285 10.37 10.10 -7.30
C CYS A 285 11.34 10.59 -6.21
N TYR A 286 11.60 9.74 -5.22
CA TYR A 286 12.42 10.13 -4.08
C TYR A 286 13.92 10.12 -4.42
N THR A 287 14.39 9.31 -5.36
CA THR A 287 15.80 9.43 -5.80
C THR A 287 16.03 10.73 -6.57
N ALA A 288 15.08 11.15 -7.43
CA ALA A 288 15.14 12.47 -8.05
C ALA A 288 15.09 13.60 -7.00
N ALA A 289 14.25 13.47 -5.97
CA ALA A 289 14.20 14.42 -4.86
C ALA A 289 15.52 14.45 -4.07
N LEU A 290 16.16 13.31 -3.83
CA LEU A 290 17.47 13.21 -3.18
C LEU A 290 18.56 13.97 -3.96
N LEU A 291 18.61 13.80 -5.29
CA LEU A 291 19.58 14.53 -6.12
C LEU A 291 19.34 16.06 -6.07
N LYS A 292 18.08 16.49 -6.07
CA LYS A 292 17.72 17.91 -5.89
C LYS A 292 18.12 18.42 -4.50
N ALA A 293 17.83 17.65 -3.44
CA ALA A 293 18.21 17.97 -2.07
C ALA A 293 19.73 18.12 -1.93
N ARG A 294 20.49 17.22 -2.56
CA ARG A 294 21.95 17.29 -2.63
C ARG A 294 22.43 18.56 -3.34
N ALA A 295 21.89 18.88 -4.51
CA ALA A 295 22.25 20.09 -5.26
C ALA A 295 21.95 21.39 -4.50
N VAL A 296 20.95 21.37 -3.62
CA VAL A 296 20.62 22.49 -2.72
C VAL A 296 21.58 22.51 -1.53
N SER A 297 21.84 21.36 -0.90
CA SER A 297 22.80 21.24 0.22
C SER A 297 24.20 21.73 -0.17
N ASP A 298 24.69 21.38 -1.36
CA ASP A 298 26.00 21.81 -1.85
C ASP A 298 26.11 23.36 -1.98
N LYS A 299 24.97 24.07 -2.09
CA LYS A 299 24.90 25.53 -2.20
C LYS A 299 24.74 26.23 -0.84
N PHE A 300 24.39 25.50 0.22
CA PHE A 300 24.29 26.04 1.58
C PHE A 300 25.61 25.85 2.32
N SER A 301 26.41 26.91 2.45
CA SER A 301 27.63 26.90 3.27
C SER A 301 27.29 26.55 4.74
N PRO A 302 28.05 25.65 5.40
CA PRO A 302 27.85 25.30 6.81
C PRO A 302 27.97 26.49 7.79
N GLU A 303 28.55 27.63 7.37
CA GLU A 303 28.57 28.86 8.17
C GLU A 303 27.19 29.52 8.33
N ALA A 304 26.27 29.33 7.36
CA ALA A 304 24.91 29.88 7.45
C ALA A 304 24.02 29.06 8.41
N ALA A 305 24.26 27.75 8.51
CA ALA A 305 23.52 26.84 9.39
C ALA A 305 23.96 26.94 10.86
N SER A 306 25.22 27.31 11.13
CA SER A 306 25.73 27.48 12.51
C SER A 306 25.05 28.61 13.30
N ARG A 307 24.26 29.49 12.66
CA ARG A 307 23.49 30.55 13.36
C ARG A 307 22.12 30.08 13.86
N ARG A 308 21.67 28.87 13.48
CA ARG A 308 20.46 28.25 14.05
C ARG A 308 20.85 26.93 14.68
N GLY A 309 21.19 27.00 15.97
CA GLY A 309 21.55 25.84 16.77
C GLY A 309 20.46 24.76 16.71
N GLY A 310 20.75 23.67 16.01
CA GLY A 310 19.98 22.43 16.04
C GLY A 310 20.95 21.29 16.30
N ARG A 311 20.84 20.64 17.46
CA ARG A 311 21.65 19.47 17.82
C ARG A 311 21.40 18.36 16.79
N GLY A 312 22.38 18.11 15.92
CA GLY A 312 22.36 17.00 14.99
C GLY A 312 22.40 15.67 15.75
N HIS A 313 21.27 14.97 15.80
CA HIS A 313 21.25 13.56 16.19
C HIS A 313 21.93 12.74 15.09
N ARG A 314 23.23 12.47 15.26
CA ARG A 314 23.97 11.50 14.45
C ARG A 314 23.49 10.09 14.82
N ILE A 315 22.38 9.64 14.22
CA ILE A 315 21.95 8.24 14.33
C ILE A 315 22.78 7.43 13.32
N SER A 316 23.95 6.96 13.74
CA SER A 316 24.73 5.98 12.99
C SER A 316 23.98 4.64 12.99
N VAL A 317 23.35 4.28 11.88
CA VAL A 317 22.66 3.01 11.74
C VAL A 317 23.62 1.99 11.13
N ASN A 318 24.19 1.17 12.00
CA ASN A 318 24.99 0.01 11.62
C ASN A 318 24.04 -1.20 11.47
N TYR A 319 23.77 -1.60 10.23
CA TYR A 319 22.76 -2.59 9.84
C TYR A 319 22.95 -3.98 10.50
N LYS A 320 24.18 -4.34 10.86
CA LYS A 320 24.49 -5.61 11.57
C LYS A 320 23.91 -5.67 12.98
N THR A 321 23.61 -4.52 13.59
CA THR A 321 23.12 -4.40 14.98
C THR A 321 21.60 -4.21 15.07
N GLN A 322 20.93 -3.91 13.94
CA GLN A 322 19.49 -3.61 13.88
C GLN A 322 18.59 -4.84 13.73
N MET A 323 19.12 -6.02 13.42
CA MET A 323 18.33 -7.26 13.42
C MET A 323 17.80 -7.65 14.81
N LYS A 324 18.24 -6.98 15.88
CA LYS A 324 17.72 -7.14 17.25
C LYS A 324 16.68 -6.08 17.63
N ASP A 325 16.35 -5.15 16.73
CA ASP A 325 15.37 -4.11 17.00
C ASP A 325 13.95 -4.69 16.77
N PRO A 326 13.09 -4.78 17.79
CA PRO A 326 11.75 -5.37 17.68
C PRO A 326 10.80 -4.57 16.77
N SER A 327 11.26 -3.45 16.20
CA SER A 327 10.51 -2.55 15.31
C SER A 327 10.87 -2.67 13.83
N LEU A 328 11.86 -3.49 13.46
CA LEU A 328 12.29 -3.61 12.06
C LEU A 328 11.25 -4.37 11.23
N ILE A 329 10.72 -3.72 10.20
CA ILE A 329 9.85 -4.34 9.20
C ILE A 329 10.67 -4.56 7.93
N LEU A 330 10.72 -5.80 7.44
CA LEU A 330 11.36 -6.11 6.18
C LEU A 330 10.43 -5.73 5.02
N PRO A 331 11.00 -5.31 3.87
CA PRO A 331 10.20 -5.00 2.71
C PRO A 331 9.52 -6.27 2.16
N PRO A 332 8.25 -6.23 1.78
CA PRO A 332 7.55 -7.36 1.17
C PRO A 332 8.11 -7.70 -0.22
N GLU A 333 7.75 -8.88 -0.74
CA GLU A 333 8.08 -9.31 -2.11
C GLU A 333 7.26 -8.55 -3.16
N HIS A 334 6.09 -8.05 -2.78
CA HIS A 334 5.25 -7.17 -3.59
C HIS A 334 4.90 -5.87 -2.88
N ILE A 335 4.72 -4.82 -3.66
CA ILE A 335 4.45 -3.46 -3.21
C ILE A 335 3.21 -2.87 -3.88
N LEU A 336 2.46 -2.10 -3.12
CA LEU A 336 1.43 -1.22 -3.61
C LEU A 336 2.04 0.17 -3.86
N LYS A 337 1.94 0.65 -5.09
CA LYS A 337 2.43 2.00 -5.42
C LYS A 337 1.67 3.05 -4.62
N ARG A 338 2.41 3.99 -4.02
CA ARG A 338 1.94 5.02 -3.08
C ARG A 338 1.44 4.46 -1.74
N GLY A 339 1.55 3.16 -1.50
CA GLY A 339 1.21 2.51 -0.24
C GLY A 339 2.38 2.46 0.74
N ASP A 340 2.08 1.96 1.94
CA ASP A 340 3.06 1.72 3.00
C ASP A 340 4.11 0.68 2.58
N SER A 341 3.69 -0.35 1.85
CA SER A 341 4.59 -1.40 1.36
C SER A 341 5.70 -0.84 0.46
N GLU A 342 5.37 0.07 -0.46
CA GLU A 342 6.37 0.77 -1.29
C GLU A 342 7.22 1.72 -0.45
N ALA A 343 6.64 2.43 0.52
CA ALA A 343 7.38 3.34 1.39
C ALA A 343 8.42 2.61 2.25
N ILE A 344 8.04 1.48 2.85
CA ILE A 344 8.93 0.59 3.61
C ILE A 344 10.05 0.06 2.70
N ALA A 345 9.71 -0.42 1.51
CA ALA A 345 10.69 -0.88 0.54
C ALA A 345 11.70 0.22 0.18
N TYR A 346 11.23 1.42 -0.16
CA TYR A 346 12.12 2.53 -0.48
C TYR A 346 13.01 2.90 0.71
N ALA A 347 12.43 3.09 1.90
CA ALA A 347 13.16 3.48 3.10
C ALA A 347 14.21 2.44 3.49
N PHE A 348 13.89 1.14 3.40
CA PHE A 348 14.81 0.06 3.75
C PHE A 348 16.12 0.11 2.97
N PHE A 349 16.06 0.38 1.66
CA PHE A 349 17.25 0.43 0.81
C PHE A 349 17.90 1.83 0.75
N HIS A 350 17.09 2.89 0.68
CA HIS A 350 17.58 4.21 0.31
C HIS A 350 17.83 5.16 1.49
N LEU A 351 17.35 4.85 2.70
CA LEU A 351 17.52 5.73 3.87
C LEU A 351 19.00 6.04 4.16
N GLN A 352 19.89 5.08 3.92
CA GLN A 352 21.33 5.30 4.10
C GLN A 352 21.88 6.34 3.12
N HIS A 353 21.36 6.40 1.89
CA HIS A 353 21.77 7.40 0.90
C HIS A 353 21.28 8.80 1.27
N TRP A 354 20.05 8.90 1.80
CA TRP A 354 19.52 10.16 2.34
C TRP A 354 20.34 10.67 3.52
N LYS A 355 20.81 9.79 4.41
CA LYS A 355 21.66 10.15 5.55
C LYS A 355 23.05 10.66 5.15
N ARG A 356 23.55 10.31 3.96
CA ARG A 356 24.84 10.79 3.45
C ARG A 356 24.79 12.26 3.02
N VAL A 357 23.61 12.77 2.69
CA VAL A 357 23.43 14.17 2.27
C VAL A 357 23.00 14.99 3.48
N GLU A 358 23.83 15.94 3.90
CA GLU A 358 23.52 16.80 5.04
C GLU A 358 22.24 17.61 4.80
N GLY A 359 21.41 17.70 5.84
CA GLY A 359 20.13 18.43 5.77
C GLY A 359 19.04 17.79 4.90
N ALA A 360 19.31 16.74 4.11
CA ALA A 360 18.31 16.15 3.22
C ALA A 360 17.10 15.54 3.95
N LEU A 361 17.34 14.85 5.07
CA LEU A 361 16.26 14.33 5.91
C LEU A 361 15.45 15.43 6.58
N ASN A 362 16.09 16.53 6.99
CA ASN A 362 15.40 17.67 7.57
C ASN A 362 14.56 18.39 6.51
N LEU A 363 15.09 18.54 5.29
CA LEU A 363 14.34 19.06 4.15
C LEU A 363 13.11 18.20 3.87
N LEU A 364 13.28 16.87 3.84
CA LEU A 364 12.17 15.93 3.65
C LEU A 364 11.09 16.09 4.73
N HIS A 365 11.50 16.18 6.00
CA HIS A 365 10.59 16.42 7.12
C HIS A 365 9.83 17.74 6.99
N CYS A 366 10.53 18.85 6.71
CA CYS A 366 9.90 20.15 6.52
C CYS A 366 8.94 20.16 5.32
N THR A 367 9.30 19.47 4.22
CA THR A 367 8.40 19.34 3.06
C THR A 367 7.16 18.53 3.40
N TRP A 368 7.31 17.46 4.18
CA TRP A 368 6.18 16.66 4.65
C TRP A 368 5.23 17.50 5.52
N GLU A 369 5.74 18.15 6.57
CA GLU A 369 4.93 18.98 7.46
C GLU A 369 4.25 20.14 6.73
N GLY A 370 4.99 20.83 5.86
CA GLY A 370 4.48 21.96 5.09
C GLY A 370 3.40 21.53 4.09
N THR A 371 3.65 20.44 3.37
CA THR A 371 2.70 19.90 2.38
C THR A 371 1.39 19.51 3.05
N PHE A 372 1.45 18.77 4.17
CA PHE A 372 0.24 18.26 4.82
C PHE A 372 -0.63 19.34 5.45
N ARG A 373 -0.04 20.46 5.88
CA ARG A 373 -0.80 21.64 6.31
C ARG A 373 -1.52 22.35 5.18
N MET A 374 -1.04 22.21 3.94
CA MET A 374 -1.58 22.87 2.75
C MET A 374 -2.53 21.99 1.94
N ILE A 375 -2.70 20.70 2.30
CA ILE A 375 -3.59 19.80 1.59
C ILE A 375 -5.05 20.24 1.82
N PRO A 376 -5.79 20.63 0.77
CA PRO A 376 -7.18 21.05 0.92
C PRO A 376 -8.04 19.86 1.34
N TYR A 377 -8.94 20.08 2.30
CA TYR A 377 -9.95 19.11 2.70
C TYR A 377 -11.32 19.54 2.14
N PRO A 378 -12.04 18.67 1.41
CA PRO A 378 -11.67 17.31 0.98
C PRO A 378 -10.63 17.30 -0.16
N LEU A 379 -9.86 16.20 -0.23
CA LEU A 379 -8.77 15.96 -1.19
C LEU A 379 -9.15 16.10 -2.68
N GLU A 380 -10.45 16.10 -2.98
CA GLU A 380 -11.01 16.09 -4.33
C GLU A 380 -10.82 17.42 -5.09
N LYS A 381 -10.43 18.51 -4.42
CA LYS A 381 -10.30 19.85 -5.04
C LYS A 381 -8.87 20.26 -5.40
N GLY A 382 -7.88 19.40 -5.19
CA GLY A 382 -6.47 19.72 -5.46
C GLY A 382 -5.98 19.17 -6.79
N HIS A 383 -5.62 20.03 -7.76
CA HIS A 383 -4.93 19.63 -9.00
C HIS A 383 -3.54 18.98 -8.78
N LEU A 384 -3.00 19.04 -7.55
CA LEU A 384 -1.66 18.57 -7.18
C LEU A 384 -1.66 17.21 -6.45
N PHE A 385 -2.84 16.68 -6.07
CA PHE A 385 -2.95 15.43 -5.34
C PHE A 385 -3.89 14.46 -6.06
N TYR A 386 -3.31 13.39 -6.59
CA TYR A 386 -4.12 12.28 -7.08
C TYR A 386 -4.75 11.59 -5.86
N PRO A 387 -6.07 11.34 -5.84
CA PRO A 387 -6.71 10.69 -4.70
C PRO A 387 -6.10 9.31 -4.44
N TYR A 388 -6.07 8.89 -3.18
CA TYR A 388 -5.72 7.53 -2.81
C TYR A 388 -6.88 6.61 -3.15
N PRO A 389 -6.64 5.45 -3.81
CA PRO A 389 -7.68 4.44 -3.98
C PRO A 389 -8.26 4.02 -2.63
N ILE A 390 -9.58 3.79 -2.58
CA ILE A 390 -10.29 3.43 -1.34
C ILE A 390 -9.77 2.10 -0.76
N CYS A 391 -9.26 1.21 -1.62
CA CYS A 391 -8.70 -0.09 -1.24
C CYS A 391 -7.26 -0.04 -0.69
N THR A 392 -6.59 1.13 -0.63
CA THR A 392 -5.15 1.21 -0.31
C THR A 392 -4.85 0.60 1.05
N GLU A 393 -5.64 0.95 2.07
CA GLU A 393 -5.50 0.43 3.43
C GLU A 393 -5.64 -1.10 3.48
N THR A 394 -6.68 -1.65 2.84
CA THR A 394 -6.93 -3.09 2.80
C THR A 394 -5.80 -3.84 2.08
N ALA A 395 -5.35 -3.31 0.94
CA ALA A 395 -4.29 -3.93 0.15
C ALA A 395 -2.94 -3.94 0.89
N ASP A 396 -2.53 -2.83 1.51
CA ASP A 396 -1.31 -2.81 2.32
C ASP A 396 -1.42 -3.70 3.57
N ARG A 397 -2.62 -3.82 4.15
CA ARG A 397 -2.87 -4.71 5.28
C ARG A 397 -2.73 -6.19 4.92
N GLU A 398 -3.04 -6.57 3.68
CA GLU A 398 -2.82 -7.93 3.18
C GLU A 398 -1.35 -8.21 2.84
N LEU A 399 -0.60 -7.19 2.38
CA LEU A 399 0.81 -7.31 2.03
C LEU A 399 1.75 -7.28 3.24
N LEU A 400 1.44 -6.45 4.25
CA LEU A 400 2.35 -6.18 5.36
C LEU A 400 2.07 -7.09 6.57
N PRO A 401 3.09 -7.45 7.36
CA PRO A 401 2.91 -8.27 8.55
C PRO A 401 1.96 -7.64 9.57
N MET A 402 1.27 -8.48 10.35
CA MET A 402 0.28 -8.04 11.35
C MET A 402 0.83 -7.11 12.44
N PHE A 403 2.14 -7.08 12.65
CA PHE A 403 2.80 -6.19 13.60
C PHE A 403 3.18 -4.83 13.02
N HIS A 404 2.90 -4.58 11.74
CA HIS A 404 2.94 -3.24 11.13
C HIS A 404 1.61 -2.53 11.32
N GLU A 405 1.67 -1.28 11.78
CA GLU A 405 0.51 -0.41 11.86
C GLU A 405 0.37 0.35 10.54
N VAL A 406 -0.61 -0.04 9.71
CA VAL A 406 -0.84 0.57 8.40
C VAL A 406 -1.25 2.03 8.54
N SER A 407 -0.58 2.89 7.80
CA SER A 407 -0.86 4.33 7.75
C SER A 407 -2.19 4.58 7.08
N VAL A 408 -3.17 5.09 7.83
CA VAL A 408 -4.46 5.51 7.26
C VAL A 408 -4.32 6.96 6.77
N TYR A 409 -4.24 7.13 5.44
CA TYR A 409 -4.15 8.44 4.81
C TYR A 409 -5.15 8.62 3.64
N PRO A 410 -5.85 9.77 3.55
CA PRO A 410 -5.94 10.83 4.56
C PRO A 410 -6.55 10.30 5.86
N LYS A 411 -6.19 10.93 6.99
CA LYS A 411 -6.92 10.70 8.23
C LYS A 411 -8.38 11.07 7.95
N LYS A 412 -9.26 10.08 7.93
CA LYS A 412 -10.70 10.32 7.82
C LYS A 412 -11.10 11.03 9.09
N GLU A 413 -11.24 12.36 9.05
CA GLU A 413 -11.96 13.03 10.10
C GLU A 413 -13.42 12.57 9.99
N LEU A 414 -13.91 11.94 11.06
CA LEU A 414 -15.32 11.60 11.16
C LEU A 414 -16.11 12.89 10.91
N PRO A 415 -17.00 12.93 9.90
CA PRO A 415 -17.82 14.09 9.66
C PRO A 415 -18.44 14.56 10.98
N PHE A 416 -18.42 15.86 11.25
CA PHE A 416 -18.97 16.43 12.49
C PHE A 416 -20.36 15.86 12.81
N PHE A 417 -21.17 15.62 11.78
CA PHE A 417 -22.49 15.02 11.91
C PHE A 417 -22.50 13.63 12.56
N ILE A 418 -21.50 12.77 12.30
CA ILE A 418 -21.38 11.45 12.94
C ILE A 418 -21.06 11.62 14.43
N LEU A 419 -20.09 12.47 14.77
CA LEU A 419 -19.74 12.77 16.17
C LEU A 419 -20.91 13.41 16.92
N PHE A 420 -21.61 14.34 16.28
CA PHE A 420 -22.79 15.00 16.82
C PHE A 420 -23.95 14.01 17.05
N THR A 421 -24.22 13.13 16.08
CA THR A 421 -25.28 12.11 16.19
C THR A 421 -24.95 11.07 17.26
N ALA A 422 -23.69 10.62 17.32
CA ALA A 422 -23.21 9.71 18.36
C ALA A 422 -23.29 10.36 19.75
N GLY A 423 -22.93 11.64 19.85
CA GLY A 423 -23.07 12.43 21.07
C GLY A 423 -24.54 12.56 21.52
N LEU A 424 -25.44 12.91 20.61
CA LEU A 424 -26.89 12.97 20.87
C LEU A 424 -27.46 11.61 21.28
N CYS A 425 -27.04 10.53 20.62
CA CYS A 425 -27.48 9.17 20.95
C CYS A 425 -26.99 8.75 22.35
N SER A 426 -25.72 9.02 22.67
CA SER A 426 -25.14 8.72 23.98
C SER A 426 -25.81 9.53 25.08
N PHE A 427 -26.09 10.81 24.82
CA PHE A 427 -26.80 11.70 25.74
C PHE A 427 -28.25 11.26 25.98
N THR A 428 -28.98 10.88 24.92
CA THR A 428 -30.36 10.39 25.06
C THR A 428 -30.41 9.04 25.77
N ALA A 429 -29.46 8.14 25.52
CA ALA A 429 -29.33 6.88 26.26
C ALA A 429 -29.04 7.11 27.75
N MET A 430 -28.15 8.05 28.08
CA MET A 430 -27.85 8.45 29.46
C MET A 430 -29.09 9.03 30.15
N LEU A 431 -29.82 9.95 29.50
CA LEU A 431 -31.07 10.50 30.03
C LEU A 431 -32.13 9.43 30.26
N ALA A 432 -32.26 8.45 29.37
CA ALA A 432 -33.17 7.33 29.53
C ALA A 432 -32.80 6.45 30.73
N LEU A 433 -31.51 6.16 30.93
CA LEU A 433 -31.02 5.43 32.11
C LEU A 433 -31.27 6.20 33.41
N LEU A 434 -31.00 7.50 33.44
CA LEU A 434 -31.27 8.35 34.60
C LEU A 434 -32.76 8.46 34.92
N THR A 435 -33.62 8.52 33.90
CA THR A 435 -35.08 8.53 34.07
C THR A 435 -35.59 7.19 34.60
N HIS A 436 -34.96 6.08 34.22
CA HIS A 436 -35.29 4.76 34.74
C HIS A 436 -34.80 4.55 36.18
N GLN A 437 -33.60 5.02 36.53
CA GLN A 437 -33.02 4.86 37.87
C GLN A 437 -33.58 5.86 38.89
N PHE A 438 -33.89 7.10 38.47
CA PHE A 438 -34.30 8.20 39.34
C PHE A 438 -35.51 8.97 38.77
N PRO A 439 -36.71 8.37 38.72
CA PRO A 439 -37.87 8.95 38.04
C PRO A 439 -38.34 10.27 38.68
N GLU A 440 -38.31 10.41 40.01
CA GLU A 440 -38.80 11.62 40.68
C GLU A 440 -37.88 12.84 40.49
N LEU A 441 -36.57 12.65 40.62
CA LEU A 441 -35.56 13.70 40.38
C LEU A 441 -35.58 14.18 38.93
N MET A 442 -35.73 13.25 37.97
CA MET A 442 -35.83 13.59 36.55
C MET A 442 -37.14 14.32 36.22
N GLY A 443 -38.24 14.03 36.93
CA GLY A 443 -39.49 14.76 36.79
C GLY A 443 -39.38 16.23 37.23
N VAL A 444 -38.72 16.49 38.36
CA VAL A 444 -38.44 17.86 38.84
C VAL A 444 -37.51 18.60 37.86
N PHE A 445 -36.45 17.93 37.41
CA PHE A 445 -35.52 18.47 36.42
C PHE A 445 -36.23 18.84 35.11
N ALA A 446 -37.06 17.94 34.56
CA ALA A 446 -37.81 18.19 33.34
C ALA A 446 -38.76 19.37 33.48
N LYS A 447 -39.45 19.49 34.62
CA LYS A 447 -40.35 20.61 34.91
C LYS A 447 -39.61 21.95 34.96
N ALA A 448 -38.47 22.00 35.65
CA ALA A 448 -37.62 23.19 35.74
C ALA A 448 -36.99 23.57 34.38
N PHE A 449 -36.57 22.56 33.60
CA PHE A 449 -36.01 22.77 32.27
C PHE A 449 -37.06 23.33 31.30
N LEU A 450 -38.25 22.72 31.23
CA LEU A 450 -39.35 23.17 30.38
C LEU A 450 -39.84 24.57 30.80
N SER A 451 -39.97 24.85 32.11
CA SER A 451 -40.39 26.18 32.57
C SER A 451 -39.38 27.26 32.18
N THR A 452 -38.08 26.95 32.18
CA THR A 452 -37.03 27.89 31.78
C THR A 452 -36.98 28.07 30.26
N LEU A 453 -37.16 26.99 29.50
CA LEU A 453 -37.17 27.02 28.04
C LEU A 453 -38.38 27.78 27.48
N PHE A 454 -39.54 27.61 28.09
CA PHE A 454 -40.78 28.30 27.72
C PHE A 454 -40.96 29.67 28.37
N ALA A 455 -40.09 30.08 29.32
CA ALA A 455 -40.15 31.40 29.95
C ALA A 455 -40.21 32.59 28.95
N PRO A 456 -39.38 32.66 27.89
CA PRO A 456 -39.48 33.74 26.91
C PRO A 456 -40.76 33.68 26.07
N LEU A 457 -41.28 32.48 25.76
CA LEU A 457 -42.56 32.32 25.04
C LEU A 457 -43.74 32.73 25.91
N ASN A 458 -43.73 32.34 27.19
CA ASN A 458 -44.72 32.76 28.17
C ASN A 458 -44.68 34.28 28.37
N PHE A 459 -43.49 34.88 28.44
CA PHE A 459 -43.35 36.35 28.51
C PHE A 459 -43.90 37.07 27.28
N ILE A 460 -43.67 36.52 26.08
CA ILE A 460 -44.25 37.06 24.84
C ILE A 460 -45.78 36.90 24.84
N MET A 461 -46.29 35.73 25.26
CA MET A 461 -47.73 35.46 25.34
C MET A 461 -48.41 36.42 26.34
N GLU A 462 -47.80 36.64 27.50
CA GLU A 462 -48.28 37.57 28.53
C GLU A 462 -48.23 39.03 28.03
N LYS A 463 -47.21 39.40 27.25
CA LYS A 463 -47.14 40.69 26.54
C LYS A 463 -48.23 40.82 25.48
N VAL A 464 -48.51 39.77 24.71
CA VAL A 464 -49.56 39.77 23.69
C VAL A 464 -50.94 39.86 24.33
N GLU A 465 -51.19 39.14 25.42
CA GLU A 465 -52.42 39.25 26.22
C GLU A 465 -52.57 40.63 26.86
N SER A 466 -51.47 41.29 27.26
CA SER A 466 -51.53 42.66 27.79
C SER A 466 -51.81 43.73 26.73
N ILE A 467 -51.57 43.44 25.45
CA ILE A 467 -51.82 44.35 24.31
C ILE A 467 -53.22 44.11 23.71
N LEU A 468 -53.76 42.89 23.82
CA LEU A 468 -55.11 42.57 23.39
C LEU A 468 -56.14 42.96 24.47
N PRO A 469 -57.08 43.89 24.21
CA PRO A 469 -58.16 44.17 25.15
C PRO A 469 -59.08 42.94 25.27
N SER A 470 -59.54 42.65 26.49
CA SER A 470 -60.39 41.50 26.85
C SER A 470 -61.71 41.39 26.06
N SER A 471 -62.09 42.44 25.32
CA SER A 471 -63.25 42.48 24.44
C SER A 471 -63.09 41.70 23.12
N LEU A 472 -61.86 41.52 22.62
CA LEU A 472 -61.59 40.78 21.37
C LEU A 472 -61.63 39.26 21.57
N TRP A 473 -61.18 38.78 22.72
CA TRP A 473 -61.20 37.36 23.07
C TRP A 473 -62.64 36.82 23.17
N HIS A 474 -63.56 37.61 23.75
CA HIS A 474 -64.98 37.26 23.81
C HIS A 474 -65.68 37.23 22.44
N GLN A 475 -65.18 37.96 21.44
CA GLN A 475 -65.70 37.91 20.07
C GLN A 475 -65.17 36.72 19.27
N LEU A 476 -63.93 36.29 19.52
CA LEU A 476 -63.31 35.14 18.83
C LEU A 476 -63.81 33.78 19.32
N THR A 477 -64.21 33.64 20.59
CA THR A 477 -64.78 32.39 21.13
C THR A 477 -66.24 32.15 20.76
N ARG A 478 -66.89 33.09 20.05
CA ARG A 478 -68.30 33.00 19.64
C ARG A 478 -68.50 32.64 18.16
N ILE A 479 -67.40 32.49 17.42
CA ILE A 479 -67.31 31.80 16.13
C ILE A 479 -66.84 30.37 16.42
#